data_AF-A0A6N8Z0M3-F1
#
_entry.id   AF-A0A6N8Z0M3-F1
#
_cell.length_a   1.000
_cell.length_b   1.000
_cell.length_c   1.000
_cell.angle_alpha   90.00
_cell.angle_beta   90.00
_cell.angle_gamma   90.00
#
_symmetry.space_group_name_H-M   'P 1'
#
loop_
_entity.id
_entity.type
_entity.pdbx_description
1 polymer ?
#
loop_
_entity_poly.entity_id
_entity_poly.type
_entity_poly.pdbx_seq_one_letter_code
_entity_poly.pdbx_strand_id
1 'polypeptide(L)'
;MILSRAEIRRAIESRSIIVEPEPESGQYSASSLDLRLGEGFHSWDKERMARLSQAGIDYSLDASMVERFSALADEFLVPIETDADGCLVIHPGEFVLGITHEWVELPLAAGIAARVEGRSTLARMGLAVHLTAPTIHAGWEGKITLEMVNLGGWPIKLRPRHLRICQLVFERVGEFPDSDRENESDSPPQFRGQQSPAG
;
A
#
# COMPACT_ATOMS: atom_id res chain seq x y z
N MET A 1 4.73 7.14 -19.09
CA MET A 1 3.46 7.67 -19.68
C MET A 1 2.31 7.15 -18.83
N ILE A 2 1.42 8.03 -18.38
CA ILE A 2 0.27 7.66 -17.51
C ILE A 2 -0.87 7.07 -18.36
N LEU A 3 -1.48 5.98 -17.90
CA LEU A 3 -2.62 5.36 -18.58
C LEU A 3 -3.92 6.14 -18.33
N SER A 4 -4.66 6.38 -19.40
CA SER A 4 -6.03 6.92 -19.32
C SER A 4 -7.04 5.88 -18.81
N ARG A 5 -8.23 6.32 -18.41
CA ARG A 5 -9.37 5.45 -18.03
C ARG A 5 -9.58 4.30 -19.01
N ALA A 6 -9.59 4.62 -20.31
CA ALA A 6 -9.85 3.65 -21.35
C ALA A 6 -8.70 2.63 -21.47
N GLU A 7 -7.46 3.07 -21.27
CA GLU A 7 -6.29 2.17 -21.23
C GLU A 7 -6.28 1.30 -19.98
N ILE A 8 -6.60 1.84 -18.80
CA ILE A 8 -6.70 1.07 -17.56
C ILE A 8 -7.72 -0.04 -17.73
N ARG A 9 -8.92 0.28 -18.25
CA ARG A 9 -9.96 -0.72 -18.53
C ARG A 9 -9.49 -1.81 -19.48
N ARG A 10 -8.91 -1.43 -20.62
CA ARG A 10 -8.38 -2.42 -21.58
C ARG A 10 -7.25 -3.27 -20.99
N ALA A 11 -6.40 -2.67 -20.15
CA ALA A 11 -5.33 -3.40 -19.48
C ALA A 11 -5.89 -4.42 -18.47
N ILE A 12 -6.97 -4.09 -17.76
CA ILE A 12 -7.69 -5.04 -16.89
C ILE A 12 -8.37 -6.13 -17.70
N GLU A 13 -9.11 -5.77 -18.75
CA GLU A 13 -9.80 -6.71 -19.66
C GLU A 13 -8.82 -7.72 -20.31
N SER A 14 -7.61 -7.27 -20.65
CA SER A 14 -6.54 -8.11 -21.22
C SER A 14 -5.64 -8.79 -20.18
N ARG A 15 -5.94 -8.64 -18.88
CA ARG A 15 -5.12 -9.14 -17.75
C ARG A 15 -3.68 -8.63 -17.73
N SER A 16 -3.41 -7.51 -18.39
CA SER A 16 -2.14 -6.77 -18.26
C SER A 16 -2.06 -6.00 -16.93
N ILE A 17 -3.19 -5.78 -16.29
CA ILE A 17 -3.34 -5.36 -14.89
C ILE A 17 -4.39 -6.29 -14.29
N ILE A 18 -4.16 -6.83 -13.12
CA ILE A 18 -5.12 -7.70 -12.43
C ILE A 18 -5.49 -7.00 -11.13
N VAL A 19 -6.79 -6.83 -10.89
CA VAL A 19 -7.33 -6.24 -9.66
C VAL A 19 -8.48 -7.10 -9.18
N GLU A 20 -8.39 -7.61 -7.95
CA GLU A 20 -9.39 -8.50 -7.37
C GLU A 20 -9.86 -8.00 -5.99
N PRO A 21 -11.17 -7.81 -5.77
CA PRO A 21 -12.28 -8.03 -6.71
C PRO A 21 -12.26 -7.06 -7.90
N GLU A 22 -12.95 -7.44 -8.98
CA GLU A 22 -13.04 -6.63 -10.19
C GLU A 22 -13.57 -5.22 -9.86
N PRO A 23 -12.94 -4.13 -10.35
CA PRO A 23 -13.33 -2.80 -9.95
C PRO A 23 -14.69 -2.38 -10.50
N GLU A 24 -15.49 -1.75 -9.65
CA GLU A 24 -16.77 -1.18 -10.03
C GLU A 24 -16.60 0.02 -10.96
N SER A 25 -17.61 0.30 -11.80
CA SER A 25 -17.58 1.43 -12.74
C SER A 25 -17.26 2.78 -12.07
N GLY A 26 -17.70 2.96 -10.83
CA GLY A 26 -17.45 4.15 -10.03
C GLY A 26 -15.99 4.31 -9.56
N GLN A 27 -15.16 3.26 -9.56
CA GLN A 27 -13.76 3.33 -9.11
C GLN A 27 -12.83 3.95 -10.15
N TYR A 28 -13.27 4.07 -11.41
CA TYR A 28 -12.44 4.61 -12.48
C TYR A 28 -12.52 6.13 -12.57
N SER A 29 -11.38 6.81 -12.44
CA SER A 29 -11.21 8.23 -12.74
C SER A 29 -10.70 8.42 -14.17
N ALA A 30 -10.33 9.64 -14.58
CA ALA A 30 -9.84 9.91 -15.93
C ALA A 30 -8.48 9.25 -16.23
N SER A 31 -7.63 9.05 -15.21
CA SER A 31 -6.27 8.53 -15.33
C SER A 31 -5.82 7.77 -14.06
N SER A 32 -6.76 7.26 -13.27
CA SER A 32 -6.48 6.51 -12.05
C SER A 32 -7.61 5.53 -11.72
N LEU A 33 -7.31 4.59 -10.84
CA LEU A 33 -8.25 3.61 -10.29
C LEU A 33 -8.29 3.75 -8.77
N ASP A 34 -9.44 4.12 -8.20
CA ASP A 34 -9.65 4.18 -6.75
C ASP A 34 -9.63 2.76 -6.16
N LEU A 35 -8.87 2.54 -5.07
CA LEU A 35 -8.90 1.32 -4.25
C LEU A 35 -9.59 1.58 -2.92
N ARG A 36 -10.17 0.53 -2.34
CA ARG A 36 -10.89 0.57 -1.09
C ARG A 36 -9.99 0.19 0.08
N LEU A 37 -10.32 0.70 1.27
CA LEU A 37 -9.68 0.29 2.51
C LEU A 37 -10.04 -1.16 2.83
N GLY A 38 -9.06 -1.99 3.16
CA GLY A 38 -9.24 -3.35 3.62
C GLY A 38 -9.50 -3.44 5.13
N GLU A 39 -9.52 -4.66 5.63
CA GLU A 39 -9.56 -4.98 7.06
C GLU A 39 -8.16 -5.40 7.52
N GLY A 40 -7.87 -5.23 8.80
CA GLY A 40 -6.56 -5.49 9.38
C GLY A 40 -5.73 -4.21 9.48
N PHE A 41 -5.47 -3.80 10.72
CA PHE A 41 -4.77 -2.57 11.05
C PHE A 41 -3.73 -2.86 12.12
N HIS A 42 -2.55 -2.26 11.99
CA HIS A 42 -1.48 -2.41 12.96
C HIS A 42 -0.91 -1.05 13.36
N SER A 43 -0.43 -0.98 14.60
CA SER A 43 0.34 0.14 15.11
C SER A 43 1.61 -0.36 15.79
N TRP A 44 2.60 0.51 15.92
CA TRP A 44 3.76 0.22 16.75
C TRP A 44 3.37 0.27 18.22
N ASP A 45 3.74 -0.76 18.99
CA ASP A 45 3.56 -0.81 20.44
C ASP A 45 4.38 0.30 21.10
N LYS A 46 3.69 1.40 21.44
CA LYS A 46 4.29 2.62 22.01
C LYS A 46 4.99 2.35 23.33
N GLU A 47 4.50 1.41 24.15
CA GLU A 47 5.12 1.09 25.44
C GLU A 47 6.41 0.30 25.26
N ARG A 48 6.42 -0.71 24.39
CA ARG A 48 7.64 -1.46 24.07
C ARG A 48 8.69 -0.56 23.43
N MET A 49 8.27 0.28 22.49
CA MET A 49 9.14 1.29 21.86
C MET A 49 9.72 2.28 22.88
N ALA A 50 8.91 2.77 23.83
CA ALA A 50 9.39 3.66 24.89
C ALA A 50 10.44 3.01 25.80
N ARG A 51 10.37 1.69 26.03
CA ARG A 51 11.38 0.96 26.82
C ARG A 51 12.71 0.79 26.10
N LEU A 52 12.72 0.82 24.76
CA LEU A 52 13.95 0.84 23.95
C LEU A 52 14.59 2.24 23.86
N SER A 53 13.88 3.30 24.29
CA SER A 53 14.12 4.68 23.85
C SER A 53 15.27 5.45 24.53
N GLN A 54 16.44 4.83 24.69
CA GLN A 54 17.69 5.59 24.90
C GLN A 54 18.72 5.45 23.77
N ALA A 55 18.61 4.44 22.90
CA ALA A 55 19.58 4.21 21.82
C ALA A 55 19.08 4.63 20.42
N GLY A 56 17.76 4.74 20.21
CA GLY A 56 17.17 4.87 18.87
C GLY A 56 17.24 3.56 18.08
N ILE A 57 16.88 3.60 16.79
CA ILE A 57 17.04 2.46 15.87
C ILE A 57 18.24 2.77 14.96
N ASP A 58 19.25 1.89 14.96
CA ASP A 58 20.36 1.97 14.01
C ASP A 58 19.92 1.38 12.66
N TYR A 59 19.74 2.26 11.67
CA TYR A 59 19.31 1.91 10.32
C TYR A 59 20.54 1.96 9.39
N SER A 60 21.39 0.93 9.44
CA SER A 60 22.42 0.75 8.41
C SER A 60 21.77 0.28 7.09
N LEU A 61 22.03 1.01 6.01
CA LEU A 61 21.63 0.66 4.64
C LEU A 61 22.47 -0.52 4.13
N ASP A 62 22.14 -1.74 4.58
CA ASP A 62 22.74 -2.99 4.11
C ASP A 62 21.68 -4.07 3.90
N ALA A 63 22.08 -5.22 3.33
CA ALA A 63 21.19 -6.33 2.97
C ALA A 63 20.39 -6.91 4.15
N SER A 64 20.86 -6.74 5.39
CA SER A 64 20.16 -7.20 6.60
C SER A 64 19.06 -6.24 7.08
N MET A 65 18.80 -5.15 6.34
CA MET A 65 17.67 -4.25 6.60
C MET A 65 16.31 -4.95 6.51
N VAL A 66 16.15 -5.88 5.56
CA VAL A 66 14.90 -6.64 5.38
C VAL A 66 14.64 -7.51 6.59
N GLU A 67 15.64 -8.29 7.01
CA GLU A 67 15.56 -9.17 8.19
C GLU A 67 15.35 -8.36 9.48
N ARG A 68 16.02 -7.22 9.63
CA ARG A 68 15.80 -6.30 10.75
C ARG A 68 14.39 -5.75 10.78
N PHE A 69 13.84 -5.33 9.63
CA PHE A 69 12.46 -4.85 9.57
C PHE A 69 11.48 -5.94 9.97
N SER A 70 11.61 -7.16 9.43
CA SER A 70 10.73 -8.28 9.77
C SER A 70 10.80 -8.62 11.26
N ALA A 71 11.99 -8.67 11.84
CA ALA A 71 12.15 -8.91 13.28
C ALA A 71 11.50 -7.80 14.14
N LEU A 72 11.65 -6.53 13.75
CA LEU A 72 10.99 -5.41 14.42
C LEU A 72 9.47 -5.45 14.24
N ALA A 73 8.99 -5.80 13.04
CA ALA A 73 7.57 -5.94 12.76
C ALA A 73 6.95 -7.02 13.65
N ASP A 74 7.57 -8.21 13.73
CA ASP A 74 7.11 -9.32 14.56
C ASP A 74 7.09 -8.97 16.07
N GLU A 75 8.06 -8.18 16.54
CA GLU A 75 8.17 -7.84 17.95
C GLU A 75 7.28 -6.65 18.37
N PHE A 76 7.13 -5.65 17.49
CA PHE A 76 6.56 -4.35 17.86
C PHE A 76 5.27 -3.98 17.13
N LEU A 77 4.88 -4.64 16.04
CA LEU A 77 3.56 -4.39 15.45
C LEU A 77 2.48 -5.13 16.23
N VAL A 78 1.48 -4.38 16.66
CA VAL A 78 0.30 -4.92 17.36
C VAL A 78 -0.97 -4.57 16.59
N PRO A 79 -1.94 -5.49 16.51
CA PRO A 79 -3.21 -5.22 15.86
C PRO A 79 -3.98 -4.12 16.60
N ILE A 80 -4.70 -3.29 15.84
CA ILE A 80 -5.57 -2.25 16.38
C ILE A 80 -7.00 -2.79 16.48
N GLU A 81 -7.64 -2.59 17.63
CA GLU A 81 -9.06 -2.85 17.79
C GLU A 81 -9.91 -1.81 17.02
N THR A 82 -10.83 -2.30 16.20
CA THR A 82 -11.83 -1.46 15.53
C THR A 82 -13.00 -1.16 16.47
N ASP A 83 -13.77 -0.12 16.16
CA ASP A 83 -15.01 0.16 16.89
C ASP A 83 -16.10 -0.91 16.65
N ALA A 84 -17.26 -0.75 17.31
CA ALA A 84 -18.38 -1.69 17.22
C ALA A 84 -18.93 -1.88 15.78
N ASP A 85 -18.68 -0.94 14.87
CA ASP A 85 -19.07 -1.02 13.46
C ASP A 85 -17.94 -1.60 12.57
N GLY A 86 -16.84 -2.07 13.17
CA GLY A 86 -15.64 -2.52 12.45
C GLY A 86 -14.86 -1.38 11.79
N CYS A 87 -15.04 -0.13 12.22
CA CYS A 87 -14.32 1.02 11.66
C CYS A 87 -13.04 1.31 12.43
N LEU A 88 -12.02 1.76 11.69
CA LEU A 88 -10.80 2.31 12.27
C LEU A 88 -11.02 3.78 12.61
N VAL A 89 -10.62 4.21 13.80
CA VAL A 89 -10.55 5.64 14.17
C VAL A 89 -9.09 6.03 14.28
N ILE A 90 -8.63 6.99 13.47
CA ILE A 90 -7.27 7.53 13.55
C ILE A 90 -7.33 8.91 14.18
N HIS A 91 -6.73 9.09 15.36
CA HIS A 91 -6.64 10.38 16.04
C HIS A 91 -5.54 11.26 15.42
N PRO A 92 -5.61 12.60 15.59
CA PRO A 92 -4.54 13.50 15.17
C PRO A 92 -3.16 13.06 15.67
N GLY A 93 -2.19 13.02 14.77
CA GLY A 93 -0.81 12.60 15.04
C GLY A 93 -0.57 11.08 15.06
N GLU A 94 -1.61 10.26 14.89
CA GLU A 94 -1.44 8.81 14.89
C GLU A 94 -1.01 8.26 13.54
N PHE A 95 -0.07 7.32 13.61
CA PHE A 95 0.41 6.50 12.51
C PHE A 95 -0.18 5.09 12.60
N VAL A 96 -0.73 4.59 11.50
CA VAL A 96 -1.36 3.27 11.40
C VAL A 96 -0.97 2.61 10.09
N LEU A 97 -0.59 1.33 10.14
CA LEU A 97 -0.50 0.49 8.96
C LEU A 97 -1.87 -0.09 8.64
N GLY A 98 -2.39 0.19 7.45
CA GLY A 98 -3.57 -0.44 6.89
C GLY A 98 -3.23 -1.22 5.63
N ILE A 99 -4.25 -1.75 4.97
CA ILE A 99 -4.10 -2.48 3.71
C ILE A 99 -5.25 -2.17 2.76
N THR A 100 -5.06 -2.31 1.46
CA THR A 100 -6.15 -2.24 0.49
C THR A 100 -7.08 -3.43 0.61
N HIS A 101 -8.34 -3.24 0.22
CA HIS A 101 -9.29 -4.34 0.07
C HIS A 101 -8.93 -5.19 -1.15
N GLU A 102 -8.60 -4.51 -2.24
CA GLU A 102 -8.22 -5.12 -3.50
C GLU A 102 -6.80 -5.69 -3.45
N TRP A 103 -6.65 -6.88 -4.01
CA TRP A 103 -5.40 -7.44 -4.52
C TRP A 103 -5.09 -6.79 -5.87
N VAL A 104 -3.82 -6.51 -6.13
CA VAL A 104 -3.32 -5.95 -7.39
C VAL A 104 -2.13 -6.77 -7.85
N GLU A 105 -2.11 -7.12 -9.12
CA GLU A 105 -0.96 -7.77 -9.79
C GLU A 105 -0.63 -7.01 -11.08
N LEU A 106 0.65 -6.73 -11.27
CA LEU A 106 1.21 -6.07 -12.45
C LEU A 106 2.18 -7.02 -13.14
N PRO A 107 1.72 -7.92 -14.04
CA PRO A 107 2.61 -8.88 -14.68
C PRO A 107 3.80 -8.19 -15.36
N LEU A 108 5.01 -8.71 -15.15
CA LEU A 108 6.23 -8.08 -15.65
C LEU A 108 6.20 -7.85 -17.18
N ALA A 109 5.65 -8.82 -17.91
CA ALA A 109 5.48 -8.76 -19.37
C ALA A 109 4.57 -7.62 -19.85
N ALA A 110 3.70 -7.08 -18.98
CA ALA A 110 2.84 -5.94 -19.33
C ALA A 110 3.63 -4.61 -19.40
N GLY A 111 4.79 -4.53 -18.75
CA GLY A 111 5.60 -3.32 -18.67
C GLY A 111 4.85 -2.15 -18.05
N ILE A 112 4.08 -2.43 -17.00
CA ILE A 112 3.29 -1.44 -16.26
C ILE A 112 3.77 -1.44 -14.80
N ALA A 113 4.05 -0.24 -14.30
CA ALA A 113 4.20 0.04 -12.88
C ALA A 113 3.02 0.91 -12.41
N ALA A 114 2.87 1.11 -11.11
CA ALA A 114 1.87 2.03 -10.58
C ALA A 114 2.42 2.86 -9.43
N ARG A 115 1.69 3.93 -9.09
CA ARG A 115 1.89 4.70 -7.87
C ARG A 115 0.61 4.74 -7.05
N VAL A 116 0.74 4.47 -5.77
CA VAL A 116 -0.30 4.67 -4.75
C VAL A 116 -0.32 6.15 -4.41
N GLU A 117 -1.47 6.78 -4.61
CA GLU A 117 -1.66 8.19 -4.32
C GLU A 117 -2.85 8.37 -3.37
N GLY A 118 -2.77 9.40 -2.52
CA GLY A 118 -3.91 9.84 -1.73
C GLY A 118 -5.04 10.40 -2.60
N ARG A 119 -6.26 10.40 -2.06
CA ARG A 119 -7.39 11.09 -2.69
C ARG A 119 -7.47 12.51 -2.15
N SER A 120 -7.66 13.50 -3.03
CA SER A 120 -7.63 14.92 -2.65
C SER A 120 -8.62 15.25 -1.52
N THR A 121 -9.79 14.61 -1.50
CA THR A 121 -10.77 14.78 -0.41
C THR A 121 -10.22 14.41 0.95
N LEU A 122 -9.47 13.30 1.05
CA LEU A 122 -8.89 12.81 2.31
C LEU A 122 -7.64 13.61 2.68
N ALA A 123 -6.81 13.96 1.70
CA ALA A 123 -5.65 14.82 1.92
C ALA A 123 -6.06 16.20 2.48
N ARG A 124 -7.18 16.78 2.02
CA ARG A 124 -7.74 18.03 2.57
C ARG A 124 -8.26 17.91 4.00
N MET A 125 -8.55 16.69 4.46
CA MET A 125 -8.88 16.40 5.87
C MET A 125 -7.62 16.11 6.71
N GLY A 126 -6.44 16.12 6.09
CA GLY A 126 -5.15 15.84 6.74
C GLY A 126 -4.75 14.37 6.73
N LEU A 127 -5.48 13.47 6.06
CA LEU A 127 -5.11 12.06 5.99
C LEU A 127 -4.14 11.80 4.83
N ALA A 128 -2.91 11.42 5.17
CA ALA A 128 -1.98 10.78 4.23
C ALA A 128 -2.15 9.26 4.27
N VAL A 129 -1.88 8.57 3.16
CA VAL A 129 -2.12 7.13 2.99
C VAL A 129 -0.88 6.34 2.57
N HIS A 130 0.22 7.04 2.34
CA HIS A 130 1.55 6.46 2.16
C HIS A 130 2.59 7.46 2.68
N LEU A 131 3.78 6.98 3.06
CA LEU A 131 4.90 7.81 3.49
C LEU A 131 6.12 7.55 2.60
N THR A 132 6.26 8.37 1.55
CA THR A 132 7.45 8.41 0.65
C THR A 132 7.71 7.17 -0.20
N ALA A 133 6.97 6.07 -0.03
CA ALA A 133 7.09 4.84 -0.82
C ALA A 133 5.82 4.54 -1.66
N PRO A 134 5.43 5.40 -2.62
CA PRO A 134 4.20 5.18 -3.40
C PRO A 134 4.34 4.10 -4.49
N THR A 135 5.56 3.68 -4.82
CA THR A 135 5.85 2.91 -6.03
C THR A 135 5.44 1.45 -5.90
N ILE A 136 4.66 0.97 -6.88
CA ILE A 136 4.38 -0.44 -7.12
C ILE A 136 5.15 -0.85 -8.38
N HIS A 137 6.12 -1.73 -8.22
CA HIS A 137 6.99 -2.17 -9.30
C HIS A 137 6.27 -3.11 -10.29
N ALA A 138 6.69 -3.10 -11.54
CA ALA A 138 6.30 -4.14 -12.49
C ALA A 138 6.77 -5.51 -11.98
N GLY A 139 5.94 -6.54 -12.15
CA GLY A 139 6.14 -7.88 -11.60
C GLY A 139 5.63 -8.07 -10.17
N TRP A 140 5.21 -7.00 -9.48
CA TRP A 140 4.67 -7.09 -8.12
C TRP A 140 3.21 -7.58 -8.11
N GLU A 141 2.87 -8.31 -7.06
CA GLU A 141 1.51 -8.73 -6.74
C GLU A 141 1.27 -8.69 -5.23
N GLY A 142 0.04 -8.38 -4.82
CA GLY A 142 -0.31 -8.31 -3.41
C GLY A 142 -1.49 -7.39 -3.13
N LYS A 143 -1.93 -7.36 -1.88
CA LYS A 143 -2.65 -6.21 -1.34
C LYS A 143 -1.65 -5.17 -0.87
N ILE A 144 -1.97 -3.91 -1.12
CA ILE A 144 -1.05 -2.79 -0.89
C ILE A 144 -1.17 -2.34 0.56
N THR A 145 -0.05 -2.35 1.27
CA THR A 145 0.04 -1.76 2.61
C THR A 145 0.02 -0.24 2.52
N LEU A 146 -0.68 0.38 3.47
CA LEU A 146 -0.91 1.82 3.52
C LEU A 146 -0.29 2.38 4.80
N GLU A 147 0.68 3.28 4.68
CA GLU A 147 1.23 4.05 5.80
C GLU A 147 0.35 5.27 6.08
N MET A 148 -0.71 5.08 6.87
CA MET A 148 -1.70 6.12 7.12
C MET A 148 -1.30 7.00 8.31
N VAL A 149 -1.34 8.32 8.12
CA VAL A 149 -1.16 9.29 9.21
C VAL A 149 -2.21 10.38 9.14
N ASN A 150 -2.82 10.67 10.30
CA ASN A 150 -3.75 11.79 10.44
C ASN A 150 -2.99 13.05 10.87
N LEU A 151 -2.72 13.94 9.92
CA LEU A 151 -2.11 15.26 10.13
C LEU A 151 -3.17 16.37 10.30
N GLY A 152 -4.46 16.00 10.33
CA GLY A 152 -5.58 16.91 10.53
C GLY A 152 -5.82 17.24 12.01
N GLY A 153 -6.84 18.08 12.25
CA GLY A 153 -7.21 18.50 13.61
C GLY A 153 -8.26 17.64 14.31
N TRP A 154 -8.84 16.66 13.63
CA TRP A 154 -9.98 15.88 14.13
C TRP A 154 -9.72 14.37 13.97
N PRO A 155 -10.26 13.52 14.88
CA PRO A 155 -10.29 12.07 14.66
C PRO A 155 -11.06 11.74 13.37
N ILE A 156 -10.53 10.80 12.59
CA ILE A 156 -11.13 10.36 11.32
C ILE A 156 -11.57 8.91 11.46
N LYS A 157 -12.87 8.65 11.28
CA LYS A 157 -13.45 7.30 11.24
C LYS A 157 -13.44 6.77 9.80
N LEU A 158 -12.71 5.68 9.57
CA LEU A 158 -12.54 5.02 8.28
C LEU A 158 -13.28 3.69 8.27
N ARG A 159 -14.12 3.49 7.26
CA ARG A 159 -14.94 2.28 7.12
C ARG A 159 -14.33 1.33 6.07
N PRO A 160 -13.80 0.16 6.48
CA PRO A 160 -13.31 -0.88 5.56
C PRO A 160 -14.33 -1.27 4.49
N ARG A 161 -13.86 -1.77 3.35
CA ARG A 161 -14.60 -2.27 2.17
C ARG A 161 -15.52 -1.27 1.47
N HIS A 162 -15.76 -0.10 2.05
CA HIS A 162 -16.64 0.93 1.52
C HIS A 162 -15.90 2.20 1.16
N LEU A 163 -14.94 2.61 1.99
CA LEU A 163 -14.16 3.81 1.75
C LEU A 163 -13.15 3.57 0.63
N ARG A 164 -13.23 4.36 -0.44
CA ARG A 164 -12.14 4.51 -1.41
C ARG A 164 -11.04 5.35 -0.78
N ILE A 165 -9.96 4.70 -0.35
CA ILE A 165 -8.91 5.26 0.51
C ILE A 165 -7.78 5.89 -0.31
N CYS A 166 -7.35 5.20 -1.37
CA CYS A 166 -6.26 5.62 -2.24
C CYS A 166 -6.66 5.43 -3.71
N GLN A 167 -5.78 5.82 -4.60
CA GLN A 167 -5.93 5.62 -6.03
C GLN A 167 -4.60 5.18 -6.63
N LEU A 168 -4.66 4.33 -7.66
CA LEU A 168 -3.51 3.94 -8.45
C LEU A 168 -3.40 4.80 -9.70
N VAL A 169 -2.21 5.34 -9.93
CA VAL A 169 -1.80 5.95 -11.20
C VAL A 169 -0.86 4.98 -11.89
N PHE A 170 -1.28 4.43 -13.04
CA PHE A 170 -0.50 3.44 -13.78
C PHE A 170 0.40 4.10 -14.81
N GLU A 171 1.61 3.58 -14.97
CA GLU A 171 2.62 4.12 -15.87
C GLU A 171 3.29 3.01 -16.68
N ARG A 172 3.49 3.27 -17.98
CA ARG A 172 4.32 2.39 -18.82
C ARG A 172 5.79 2.53 -18.43
N VAL A 173 6.43 1.39 -18.17
CA VAL A 173 7.86 1.26 -17.95
C VAL A 173 8.57 1.20 -19.31
N GLY A 174 9.80 1.72 -19.37
CA GLY A 174 10.65 1.60 -20.56
C GLY A 174 11.13 0.15 -20.78
N GLU A 175 12.19 0.00 -21.59
CA GLU A 175 12.81 -1.31 -21.77
C GLU A 175 13.37 -1.85 -20.46
N PHE A 176 13.02 -3.09 -20.14
CA PHE A 176 13.70 -3.86 -19.11
C PHE A 176 14.98 -4.46 -19.72
N PRO A 177 16.12 -4.48 -19.01
CA PRO A 177 17.25 -5.30 -19.39
C PRO A 177 16.80 -6.76 -19.57
N ASP A 178 17.30 -7.46 -20.59
CA ASP A 178 16.91 -8.86 -20.85
C ASP A 178 17.12 -9.77 -19.62
N SER A 179 18.07 -9.42 -18.73
CA SER A 179 18.35 -10.12 -17.48
C SER A 179 17.19 -10.13 -16.47
N ASP A 180 16.30 -9.14 -16.50
CA ASP A 180 15.16 -9.05 -15.58
C ASP A 180 13.93 -9.80 -16.12
N ARG A 181 13.90 -10.10 -17.42
CA ARG A 181 12.85 -10.89 -18.07
C ARG A 181 13.11 -12.39 -17.96
N GLU A 182 14.37 -12.80 -17.99
CA GLU A 182 14.80 -14.19 -17.90
C GLU A 182 15.09 -14.64 -16.46
N ASN A 183 15.49 -13.72 -15.58
CA ASN A 183 15.54 -13.98 -14.14
C ASN A 183 14.29 -13.41 -13.48
N GLU A 184 13.26 -14.24 -13.28
CA GLU A 184 12.54 -14.17 -12.01
C GLU A 184 13.62 -14.30 -10.93
N SER A 185 14.13 -13.17 -10.42
CA SER A 185 15.35 -13.14 -9.61
C SER A 185 15.31 -14.17 -8.50
N ASP A 186 16.46 -14.79 -8.20
CA ASP A 186 16.74 -15.68 -7.05
C ASP A 186 16.31 -15.10 -5.68
N SER A 187 15.75 -13.89 -5.65
CA SER A 187 15.04 -13.29 -4.53
C SER A 187 13.85 -12.50 -5.08
N PRO A 188 12.59 -12.91 -4.82
CA PRO A 188 11.42 -12.14 -5.25
C PRO A 188 11.42 -10.74 -4.62
N PRO A 189 10.72 -9.75 -5.22
CA PRO A 189 10.53 -8.44 -4.59
C PRO A 189 10.05 -8.61 -3.14
N GLN A 190 10.65 -7.85 -2.22
CA GLN A 190 10.22 -7.82 -0.82
C GLN A 190 8.70 -7.56 -0.77
N PHE A 191 7.97 -8.36 0.01
CA PHE A 191 6.50 -8.31 0.15
C PHE A 191 5.67 -8.76 -1.07
N ARG A 192 6.24 -9.54 -2.00
CA ARG A 192 5.44 -10.21 -3.03
C ARG A 192 4.39 -11.12 -2.39
N GLY A 193 3.15 -11.02 -2.84
CA GLY A 193 2.03 -11.81 -2.37
C GLY A 193 1.42 -11.36 -1.03
N GLN A 194 1.73 -10.15 -0.59
CA GLN A 194 1.32 -9.61 0.70
C GLN A 194 -0.21 -9.66 0.90
N GLN A 195 -0.63 -10.12 2.09
CA GLN A 195 -2.04 -10.21 2.51
C GLN A 195 -2.33 -9.45 3.82
N SER A 196 -1.30 -8.99 4.52
CA SER A 196 -1.36 -8.32 5.82
C SER A 196 -0.42 -7.11 5.85
N PRO A 197 -0.77 -6.02 6.56
CA PRO A 197 0.13 -4.86 6.73
C PRO A 197 1.49 -5.20 7.37
N ALA A 198 1.59 -6.32 8.10
CA ALA A 198 2.81 -6.69 8.83
C ALA A 198 3.91 -7.33 7.96
N GLY A 199 3.59 -7.70 6.71
CA GLY A 199 4.46 -8.49 5.84
C GLY A 199 3.79 -9.78 5.40
#